data_AF-A0A2T2U949-F1
#
_entry.id   AF-A0A2T2U949-F1
#
_cell.length_a   1.000
_cell.length_b   1.000
_cell.length_c   1.000
_cell.angle_alpha   90.00
_cell.angle_beta   90.00
_cell.angle_gamma   90.00
#
_symmetry.space_group_name_H-M   'P 1'
#
loop_
_entity.id
_entity.type
_entity.pdbx_description
1 polymer ?
#
loop_
_entity_poly.entity_id
_entity_poly.type
_entity_poly.pdbx_seq_one_letter_code
_entity_poly.pdbx_strand_id
1 'polypeptide(L)'
;MPDQSEQVTAAYSGRDEVYEAPDAFKQRAQISSMDEYERMYRRSVENPDAFWGDQADRLDWQEPFDTVKDTSYDSDDVHIRWYEGGVLNASYNSIDRHVEAGRGNRTAIIFEPDEPDESAEHISYRQLHDEVSRFANVLKKNGVEKGDRVTIYLPMIPEAAYAMQACARIGAIHSVVFAGFSPDSLADRIEDCDSDFLITADEGRRGGGRVPLKENADKALERSSGVRTCLVVKNTGESDAG
;
A
#
# COMPACT_ATOMS: atom_id res chain seq x y z
N MET A 1 36.63 -2.14 -7.21
CA MET A 1 35.48 -2.93 -7.67
C MET A 1 35.77 -3.38 -9.09
N PRO A 2 35.48 -4.63 -9.49
CA PRO A 2 35.70 -5.04 -10.87
C PRO A 2 34.82 -4.22 -11.81
N ASP A 3 35.42 -3.87 -12.94
CA ASP A 3 34.79 -3.22 -14.09
C ASP A 3 33.51 -3.95 -14.50
N GLN A 4 32.37 -3.24 -14.50
CA GLN A 4 31.06 -3.74 -14.94
C GLN A 4 30.77 -3.35 -16.40
N SER A 5 31.79 -3.09 -17.21
CA SER A 5 31.59 -2.96 -18.65
C SER A 5 31.35 -4.32 -19.31
N GLU A 6 30.26 -4.42 -20.06
CA GLU A 6 30.00 -5.37 -21.16
C GLU A 6 29.22 -6.68 -20.93
N GLN A 7 28.44 -6.88 -19.87
CA GLN A 7 27.40 -7.92 -19.94
C GLN A 7 26.07 -7.45 -19.34
N VAL A 8 25.21 -6.93 -20.22
CA VAL A 8 23.76 -6.89 -19.98
C VAL A 8 23.29 -8.34 -19.90
N THR A 9 23.42 -8.97 -18.73
CA THR A 9 23.04 -10.36 -18.57
C THR A 9 21.53 -10.48 -18.60
N ALA A 10 21.03 -11.18 -19.62
CA ALA A 10 19.67 -11.64 -19.75
C ALA A 10 19.25 -12.38 -18.47
N ALA A 11 18.39 -11.76 -17.67
CA ALA A 11 17.85 -12.42 -16.50
C ALA A 11 16.96 -13.61 -16.95
N TYR A 12 17.37 -14.82 -16.55
CA TYR A 12 16.59 -16.06 -16.48
C TYR A 12 16.47 -17.01 -17.70
N SER A 13 17.01 -16.71 -18.89
CA SER A 13 16.87 -17.63 -20.04
C SER A 13 18.12 -18.46 -20.38
N GLY A 14 19.29 -18.13 -19.80
CA GLY A 14 20.58 -18.72 -20.19
C GLY A 14 20.99 -18.44 -21.64
N ARG A 15 20.36 -17.47 -22.29
CA ARG A 15 20.64 -17.04 -23.67
C ARG A 15 21.03 -15.56 -23.68
N ASP A 16 22.08 -15.23 -24.41
CA ASP A 16 22.57 -13.85 -24.62
C ASP A 16 21.73 -13.06 -25.63
N GLU A 17 20.46 -13.43 -25.82
CA GLU A 17 19.57 -12.75 -26.77
C GLU A 17 19.03 -11.45 -26.15
N VAL A 18 19.32 -10.33 -26.81
CA VAL A 18 18.78 -9.02 -26.46
C VAL A 18 17.49 -8.77 -27.22
N TYR A 19 16.41 -8.47 -26.50
CA TYR A 19 15.11 -8.15 -27.07
C TYR A 19 14.88 -6.64 -27.02
N GLU A 20 14.95 -6.00 -28.19
CA GLU A 20 14.66 -4.59 -28.33
C GLU A 20 13.18 -4.30 -28.06
N ALA A 21 12.91 -3.26 -27.27
CA ALA A 21 11.55 -2.78 -27.09
C ALA A 21 10.98 -2.28 -28.44
N PRO A 22 9.72 -2.59 -28.78
CA PRO A 22 9.11 -2.10 -30.01
C PRO A 22 9.09 -0.56 -30.08
N ASP A 23 9.27 0.02 -31.26
CA ASP A 23 9.32 1.48 -31.44
C ASP A 23 8.05 2.18 -30.92
N ALA A 24 6.89 1.57 -31.14
CA ALA A 24 5.61 2.07 -30.63
C ALA A 24 5.55 2.09 -29.09
N PHE A 25 6.35 1.28 -28.39
CA PHE A 25 6.51 1.37 -26.94
C PHE A 25 7.48 2.51 -26.57
N LYS A 26 8.65 2.57 -27.22
CA LYS A 26 9.69 3.59 -26.96
C LYS A 26 9.14 5.03 -27.06
N GLN A 27 8.27 5.30 -28.03
CA GLN A 27 7.68 6.65 -28.26
C GLN A 27 6.80 7.18 -27.13
N ARG A 28 6.29 6.31 -26.25
CA ARG A 28 5.36 6.65 -25.15
C ARG A 28 5.92 6.31 -23.78
N ALA A 29 7.15 5.80 -23.73
CA ALA A 29 7.82 5.47 -22.49
C ALA A 29 8.32 6.75 -21.80
N GLN A 30 8.30 6.77 -20.47
CA GLN A 30 8.87 7.87 -19.67
C GLN A 30 10.40 7.93 -19.77
N ILE A 31 11.03 6.78 -20.06
CA ILE A 31 12.44 6.64 -20.37
C ILE A 31 12.50 5.88 -21.68
N SER A 32 13.03 6.53 -22.71
CA SER A 32 12.85 6.09 -24.10
C SER A 32 14.05 5.33 -24.67
N SER A 33 15.20 5.37 -23.98
CA SER A 33 16.44 4.70 -24.40
C SER A 33 17.29 4.23 -23.21
N MET A 34 18.22 3.31 -23.49
CA MET A 34 19.23 2.88 -22.52
C MET A 34 20.15 4.03 -22.12
N ASP A 35 20.58 4.87 -23.06
CA ASP A 35 21.41 6.04 -22.76
C ASP A 35 20.74 7.00 -21.78
N GLU A 36 19.43 7.22 -21.93
CA GLU A 36 18.64 8.06 -21.02
C GLU A 36 18.55 7.43 -19.63
N TYR A 37 18.26 6.13 -19.56
CA TYR A 37 18.26 5.35 -18.32
C TYR A 37 19.61 5.45 -17.62
N GLU A 38 20.72 5.15 -18.32
CA GLU A 38 22.07 5.14 -17.76
C GLU A 38 22.47 6.51 -17.22
N ARG A 39 22.11 7.59 -17.93
CA ARG A 39 22.32 8.96 -17.47
C ARG A 39 21.55 9.25 -16.19
N MET A 40 20.27 8.87 -16.12
CA MET A 40 19.44 9.08 -14.91
C MET A 40 19.95 8.25 -13.74
N TYR A 41 20.28 6.98 -13.99
CA TYR A 41 20.83 6.06 -13.00
C TYR A 41 22.17 6.55 -12.45
N ARG A 42 23.09 6.96 -13.32
CA ARG A 42 24.37 7.52 -12.90
C ARG A 42 24.17 8.74 -12.01
N ARG A 43 23.25 9.64 -12.37
CA ARG A 43 22.91 10.82 -11.56
C ARG A 43 22.32 10.43 -10.21
N SER A 44 21.45 9.41 -10.13
CA SER A 44 20.81 9.00 -8.88
C SER A 44 21.78 8.37 -7.86
N VAL A 45 22.89 7.81 -8.34
CA VAL A 45 23.93 7.21 -7.51
C VAL A 45 25.06 8.20 -7.18
N GLU A 46 25.55 8.94 -8.18
CA GLU A 46 26.70 9.85 -8.01
C GLU A 46 26.30 11.19 -7.40
N ASN A 47 25.07 11.66 -7.62
CA ASN A 47 24.53 12.91 -7.09
C ASN A 47 23.14 12.69 -6.46
N PRO A 48 23.04 11.85 -5.41
CA PRO A 48 21.76 11.39 -4.88
C PRO A 48 20.88 12.53 -4.36
N ASP A 49 21.44 13.50 -3.64
CA ASP A 49 20.66 14.60 -3.06
C ASP A 49 19.98 15.44 -4.15
N ALA A 50 20.72 15.76 -5.22
CA ALA A 50 20.17 16.52 -6.34
C ALA A 50 19.14 15.72 -7.12
N PHE A 51 19.40 14.43 -7.40
CA PHE A 51 18.46 13.60 -8.14
C PHE A 51 17.18 13.33 -7.36
N TRP A 52 17.31 12.87 -6.12
CA TRP A 52 16.17 12.51 -5.27
C TRP A 52 15.43 13.74 -4.75
N GLY A 53 16.11 14.87 -4.58
CA GLY A 53 15.47 16.18 -4.38
C GLY A 53 14.51 16.51 -5.52
N ASP A 54 14.95 16.41 -6.78
CA ASP A 54 14.05 16.61 -7.94
C ASP A 54 12.91 15.56 -7.99
N GLN A 55 13.17 14.31 -7.59
CA GLN A 55 12.13 13.28 -7.57
C GLN A 55 11.06 13.52 -6.48
N ALA A 56 11.39 14.25 -5.41
CA ALA A 56 10.47 14.54 -4.34
C ALA A 56 9.33 15.47 -4.77
N ASP A 57 9.52 16.28 -5.82
CA ASP A 57 8.51 17.18 -6.40
C ASP A 57 7.30 16.44 -6.99
N ARG A 58 7.37 15.11 -7.11
CA ARG A 58 6.26 14.25 -7.56
C ARG A 58 5.20 14.06 -6.47
N LEU A 59 5.54 14.43 -5.23
CA LEU A 59 4.68 14.33 -4.06
C LEU A 59 4.32 15.73 -3.58
N ASP A 60 3.10 15.85 -3.07
CA ASP A 60 2.61 17.03 -2.40
C ASP A 60 2.99 16.95 -0.91
N TRP A 61 3.86 17.88 -0.50
CA TRP A 61 4.36 18.02 0.86
C TRP A 61 3.52 19.06 1.61
N GLN A 62 3.12 18.74 2.83
CA GLN A 62 2.49 19.69 3.76
C GLN A 62 3.54 20.64 4.35
N GLU A 63 4.71 20.09 4.68
CA GLU A 63 5.89 20.85 5.09
C GLU A 63 7.09 20.39 4.25
N PRO A 64 7.91 21.31 3.74
CA PRO A 64 9.10 20.96 2.96
C PRO A 64 10.12 20.21 3.82
N PHE A 65 10.94 19.37 3.20
CA PHE A 65 12.08 18.73 3.84
C PHE A 65 13.33 19.61 3.76
N ASP A 66 14.21 19.46 4.75
CA ASP A 66 15.50 20.16 4.81
C ASP A 66 16.65 19.29 4.26
N THR A 67 16.58 17.97 4.49
CA THR A 67 17.63 17.02 4.13
C THR A 67 17.06 15.91 3.24
N VAL A 68 17.58 15.75 2.02
CA VAL A 68 17.11 14.70 1.10
C VAL A 68 17.47 13.31 1.60
N LYS A 69 18.71 13.11 2.06
CA LYS A 69 19.23 11.80 2.46
C LYS A 69 20.24 11.93 3.60
N ASP A 70 20.01 11.16 4.66
CA ASP A 70 20.95 10.93 5.76
C ASP A 70 20.94 9.42 6.05
N THR A 71 21.97 8.72 5.59
CA THR A 71 22.02 7.26 5.66
C THR A 71 23.41 6.77 6.04
N SER A 72 23.45 5.85 6.99
CA SER A 72 24.64 5.08 7.33
C SER A 72 24.28 3.60 7.45
N TYR A 73 25.19 2.77 6.92
CA TYR A 73 25.15 1.33 7.02
C TYR A 73 26.28 0.77 7.90
N ASP A 74 27.05 1.67 8.53
CA ASP A 74 28.10 1.28 9.45
C ASP A 74 27.50 0.60 10.69
N SER A 75 28.11 -0.48 11.15
CA SER A 75 27.55 -1.34 12.21
C SER A 75 27.19 -0.59 13.49
N ASP A 76 27.94 0.47 13.80
CA ASP A 76 27.82 1.23 15.04
C ASP A 76 26.85 2.42 14.90
N ASP A 77 26.37 2.71 13.68
CA ASP A 77 25.45 3.80 13.37
C ASP A 77 24.58 3.45 12.15
N VAL A 78 23.79 2.38 12.25
CA VAL A 78 22.86 2.03 11.16
C VAL A 78 21.61 2.91 11.25
N HIS A 79 21.46 3.83 10.29
CA HIS A 79 20.25 4.66 10.16
C HIS A 79 19.93 4.93 8.69
N ILE A 80 18.64 5.02 8.36
CA ILE A 80 18.17 5.32 7.01
C ILE A 80 17.08 6.39 7.10
N ARG A 81 17.44 7.64 6.81
CA ARG A 81 16.52 8.78 6.82
C ARG A 81 16.49 9.44 5.44
N TRP A 82 15.29 9.72 4.97
CA TRP A 82 15.04 10.37 3.69
C TRP A 82 14.03 11.49 3.89
N TYR A 83 14.28 12.63 3.25
CA TYR A 83 13.42 13.81 3.30
C TYR A 83 13.14 14.27 4.73
N GLU A 84 14.19 14.32 5.56
CA GLU A 84 14.08 14.73 6.96
C GLU A 84 13.58 16.18 7.07
N GLY A 85 12.69 16.42 8.04
CA GLY A 85 11.93 17.67 8.17
C GLY A 85 10.64 17.68 7.34
N GLY A 86 10.53 16.86 6.30
CA GLY A 86 9.36 16.84 5.42
C GLY A 86 8.15 16.18 6.07
N VAL A 87 6.97 16.79 5.88
CA VAL A 87 5.69 16.23 6.32
C VAL A 87 4.78 16.06 5.11
N LEU A 88 4.22 14.86 4.95
CA LEU A 88 3.21 14.56 3.93
C LEU A 88 2.16 13.60 4.47
N ASN A 89 1.07 13.43 3.72
CA ASN A 89 0.11 12.37 3.96
C ASN A 89 -0.05 11.49 2.71
N ALA A 90 0.08 10.17 2.86
CA ALA A 90 0.00 9.23 1.75
C ALA A 90 -1.40 9.16 1.13
N SER A 91 -2.46 9.28 1.95
CA SER A 91 -3.85 9.31 1.49
C SER A 91 -4.13 10.56 0.68
N TYR A 92 -3.66 11.73 1.13
CA TYR A 92 -3.74 12.98 0.37
C TYR A 92 -3.10 12.87 -1.02
N ASN A 93 -1.87 12.33 -1.06
CA ASN A 93 -1.12 12.13 -2.30
C ASN A 93 -1.75 11.08 -3.25
N SER A 94 -2.50 10.13 -2.69
CA SER A 94 -3.08 9.03 -3.45
C SER A 94 -4.53 9.29 -3.86
N ILE A 95 -5.23 10.24 -3.23
CA ILE A 95 -6.67 10.44 -3.40
C ILE A 95 -7.01 11.92 -3.53
N ASP A 96 -6.82 12.70 -2.46
CA ASP A 96 -7.37 14.04 -2.30
C ASP A 96 -6.87 14.99 -3.39
N ARG A 97 -5.55 15.02 -3.66
CA ARG A 97 -4.98 15.87 -4.71
C ARG A 97 -5.55 15.60 -6.10
N HIS A 98 -6.01 14.37 -6.37
CA HIS A 98 -6.62 14.02 -7.65
C HIS A 98 -8.05 14.55 -7.74
N VAL A 99 -8.80 14.52 -6.64
CA VAL A 99 -10.14 15.13 -6.56
C VAL A 99 -10.02 16.65 -6.72
N GLU A 100 -9.09 17.29 -6.01
CA GLU A 100 -8.81 18.72 -6.05
C GLU A 100 -8.36 19.18 -7.44
N ALA A 101 -7.55 18.39 -8.13
CA ALA A 101 -7.15 18.62 -9.53
C ALA A 101 -8.28 18.38 -10.56
N GLY A 102 -9.53 18.27 -10.13
CA GLY A 102 -10.69 18.11 -11.00
C GLY A 102 -10.89 16.71 -11.56
N ARG A 103 -10.16 15.69 -11.07
CA ARG A 103 -10.25 14.30 -11.55
C ARG A 103 -11.19 13.43 -10.72
N GLY A 104 -12.05 14.04 -9.90
CA GLY A 104 -12.94 13.32 -8.99
C GLY A 104 -13.84 12.26 -9.66
N ASN A 105 -14.27 12.48 -10.90
CA ASN A 105 -15.11 11.53 -11.65
C ASN A 105 -14.31 10.43 -12.38
N ARG A 106 -12.97 10.52 -12.39
CA ARG A 106 -12.12 9.49 -13.00
C ARG A 106 -12.13 8.26 -12.09
N THR A 107 -12.25 7.07 -12.68
CA THR A 107 -12.10 5.80 -11.97
C THR A 107 -10.71 5.71 -11.33
N ALA A 108 -10.70 5.46 -10.02
CA ALA A 108 -9.51 5.22 -9.22
C ALA A 108 -9.26 3.72 -9.02
N ILE A 109 -10.32 2.97 -8.72
CA ILE A 109 -10.28 1.51 -8.54
C ILE A 109 -11.29 0.88 -9.51
N ILE A 110 -10.84 -0.14 -10.22
CA ILE A 110 -11.70 -1.10 -10.92
C ILE A 110 -11.66 -2.35 -10.06
N PHE A 111 -12.79 -2.69 -9.45
CA PHE A 111 -12.92 -3.90 -8.66
C PHE A 111 -13.62 -4.95 -9.51
N GLU A 112 -12.93 -6.08 -9.71
CA GLU A 112 -13.46 -7.25 -10.40
C GLU A 112 -13.90 -8.27 -9.34
N PRO A 113 -15.21 -8.55 -9.20
CA PRO A 113 -15.71 -9.52 -8.25
C PRO A 113 -15.24 -10.95 -8.57
N ASP A 114 -15.40 -11.85 -7.60
CA ASP A 114 -15.04 -13.27 -7.79
C ASP A 114 -15.99 -13.99 -8.76
N GLU A 115 -17.26 -13.59 -8.80
CA GLU A 115 -18.28 -14.14 -9.70
C GLU A 115 -18.08 -13.58 -11.12
N PRO A 116 -17.74 -14.41 -12.13
CA PRO A 116 -17.38 -13.91 -13.46
C PRO A 116 -18.50 -13.19 -14.22
N ASP A 117 -19.76 -13.43 -13.82
CA ASP A 117 -20.93 -12.81 -14.43
C ASP A 117 -21.32 -11.49 -13.72
N GLU A 118 -20.70 -11.18 -12.58
CA GLU A 118 -20.88 -9.90 -11.90
C GLU A 118 -20.08 -8.81 -12.60
N SER A 119 -20.69 -7.66 -12.84
CA SER A 119 -20.02 -6.57 -13.53
C SER A 119 -18.98 -5.90 -12.63
N ALA A 120 -17.83 -5.57 -13.21
CA ALA A 120 -16.81 -4.79 -12.54
C ALA A 120 -17.37 -3.50 -11.94
N GLU A 121 -17.00 -3.21 -10.70
CA GLU A 121 -17.33 -1.95 -10.05
C GLU A 121 -16.28 -0.89 -10.38
N HIS A 122 -16.72 0.28 -10.83
CA HIS A 122 -15.85 1.41 -11.13
C HIS A 122 -15.99 2.48 -10.04
N ILE A 123 -15.03 2.50 -9.12
CA ILE A 123 -15.00 3.46 -8.00
C ILE A 123 -14.21 4.68 -8.45
N SER A 124 -14.88 5.82 -8.52
CA SER A 124 -14.26 7.12 -8.84
C SER A 124 -13.39 7.65 -7.68
N TYR A 125 -12.46 8.55 -7.97
CA TYR A 125 -11.66 9.24 -6.94
C TYR A 125 -12.54 9.93 -5.88
N ARG A 126 -13.70 10.48 -6.27
CA ARG A 126 -14.65 11.10 -5.34
C ARG A 126 -15.30 10.08 -4.42
N GLN A 127 -15.76 8.95 -4.94
CA GLN A 127 -16.31 7.87 -4.13
C GLN A 127 -15.25 7.31 -3.17
N LEU A 128 -14.04 7.05 -3.68
CA LEU A 128 -12.91 6.59 -2.87
C LEU A 128 -12.58 7.58 -1.74
N HIS A 129 -12.52 8.89 -2.05
CA HIS A 129 -12.33 9.93 -1.04
C HIS A 129 -13.38 9.87 0.07
N ASP A 130 -14.66 9.75 -0.30
CA ASP A 130 -15.77 9.74 0.63
C ASP A 130 -15.76 8.49 1.51
N GLU A 131 -15.54 7.30 0.93
CA GLU A 131 -15.46 6.05 1.70
C GLU A 131 -14.27 6.03 2.65
N VAL A 132 -13.08 6.43 2.18
CA VAL A 132 -11.88 6.52 3.05
C VAL A 132 -12.12 7.53 4.18
N SER A 133 -12.82 8.63 3.92
CA SER A 133 -13.14 9.63 4.94
C SER A 133 -14.09 9.07 6.00
N ARG A 134 -15.12 8.32 5.58
CA ARG A 134 -16.04 7.64 6.50
C ARG A 134 -15.30 6.60 7.34
N PHE A 135 -14.48 5.76 6.71
CA PHE A 135 -13.71 4.73 7.39
C PHE A 135 -12.73 5.35 8.41
N ALA A 136 -12.01 6.40 8.03
CA ALA A 136 -11.12 7.14 8.93
C ALA A 136 -11.87 7.72 10.15
N ASN A 137 -13.08 8.24 9.95
CA ASN A 137 -13.91 8.75 11.05
C ASN A 137 -14.41 7.62 11.97
N VAL A 138 -14.70 6.43 11.44
CA VAL A 138 -15.02 5.25 12.24
C VAL A 138 -13.83 4.84 13.11
N LEU A 139 -12.62 4.79 12.55
CA LEU A 139 -11.40 4.49 13.31
C LEU A 139 -11.18 5.50 14.44
N LYS A 140 -11.23 6.80 14.14
CA LYS A 140 -11.10 7.86 15.15
C LYS A 140 -12.17 7.79 16.23
N LYS A 141 -13.42 7.48 15.86
CA LYS A 141 -14.53 7.35 16.83
C LYS A 141 -14.30 6.20 17.81
N ASN A 142 -13.59 5.15 17.39
CA ASN A 142 -13.21 4.04 18.25
C ASN A 142 -11.82 4.21 18.91
N GLY A 143 -11.25 5.42 18.85
CA GLY A 143 -10.06 5.78 19.60
C GLY A 143 -8.73 5.39 18.96
N VAL A 144 -8.68 5.17 17.64
CA VAL A 144 -7.42 5.01 16.90
C VAL A 144 -6.77 6.38 16.69
N GLU A 145 -5.51 6.49 17.09
CA GLU A 145 -4.68 7.70 17.00
C GLU A 145 -3.45 7.52 16.10
N LYS A 146 -2.67 8.59 15.90
CA LYS A 146 -1.44 8.54 15.12
C LYS A 146 -0.42 7.64 15.83
N GLY A 147 0.13 6.66 15.13
CA GLY A 147 1.08 5.67 15.65
C GLY A 147 0.45 4.39 16.20
N ASP A 148 -0.88 4.33 16.34
CA ASP A 148 -1.57 3.08 16.69
C ASP A 148 -1.48 2.07 15.55
N ARG A 149 -1.47 0.78 15.90
CA ARG A 149 -1.43 -0.31 14.93
C ARG A 149 -2.85 -0.81 14.69
N VAL A 150 -3.22 -0.92 13.42
CA VAL A 150 -4.53 -1.44 12.99
C VAL A 150 -4.30 -2.67 12.13
N THR A 151 -4.73 -3.84 12.61
CA THR A 151 -4.62 -5.09 11.86
C THR A 151 -5.74 -5.17 10.84
N ILE A 152 -5.40 -5.47 9.58
CA ILE A 152 -6.36 -5.62 8.48
C ILE A 152 -6.31 -7.07 7.99
N TYR A 153 -7.41 -7.80 8.19
CA TYR A 153 -7.62 -9.18 7.76
C TYR A 153 -8.84 -9.24 6.83
N LEU A 154 -8.72 -8.63 5.66
CA LEU A 154 -9.78 -8.50 4.66
C LEU A 154 -9.47 -9.30 3.38
N PRO A 155 -10.50 -9.78 2.65
CA PRO A 155 -10.31 -10.34 1.33
C PRO A 155 -9.97 -9.24 0.31
N MET A 156 -9.81 -9.60 -0.96
CA MET A 156 -9.55 -8.65 -2.04
C MET A 156 -10.82 -7.88 -2.43
N ILE A 157 -11.32 -7.02 -1.54
CA ILE A 157 -12.50 -6.15 -1.73
C ILE A 157 -12.11 -4.67 -1.61
N PRO A 158 -12.91 -3.72 -2.15
CA PRO A 158 -12.60 -2.29 -2.09
C PRO A 158 -12.33 -1.77 -0.66
N GLU A 159 -13.02 -2.30 0.34
CA GLU A 159 -12.87 -1.93 1.74
C GLU A 159 -11.46 -2.18 2.28
N ALA A 160 -10.71 -3.13 1.71
CA ALA A 160 -9.30 -3.32 2.06
C ALA A 160 -8.47 -2.09 1.68
N ALA A 161 -8.69 -1.54 0.48
CA ALA A 161 -8.08 -0.29 0.06
C ALA A 161 -8.56 0.90 0.91
N TYR A 162 -9.85 0.92 1.25
CA TYR A 162 -10.40 1.98 2.09
C TYR A 162 -9.79 1.99 3.49
N ALA A 163 -9.67 0.82 4.12
CA ALA A 163 -9.08 0.65 5.45
C ALA A 163 -7.59 1.05 5.48
N MET A 164 -6.79 0.61 4.49
CA MET A 164 -5.37 0.99 4.39
C MET A 164 -5.21 2.51 4.24
N GLN A 165 -5.96 3.12 3.33
CA GLN A 165 -5.91 4.57 3.09
C GLN A 165 -6.45 5.36 4.28
N ALA A 166 -7.44 4.84 5.01
CA ALA A 166 -7.98 5.47 6.21
C ALA A 166 -6.97 5.48 7.36
N CYS A 167 -6.24 4.38 7.56
CA CYS A 167 -5.13 4.33 8.52
C CYS A 167 -4.06 5.36 8.16
N ALA A 168 -3.61 5.37 6.89
CA ALA A 168 -2.64 6.35 6.41
C ALA A 168 -3.12 7.80 6.53
N ARG A 169 -4.43 8.06 6.34
CA ARG A 169 -5.03 9.39 6.48
C ARG A 169 -4.95 9.93 7.90
N ILE A 170 -5.13 9.08 8.91
CA ILE A 170 -5.09 9.49 10.33
C ILE A 170 -3.72 9.29 10.98
N GLY A 171 -2.75 8.75 10.25
CA GLY A 171 -1.41 8.47 10.74
C GLY A 171 -1.30 7.20 11.58
N ALA A 172 -2.28 6.30 11.50
CA ALA A 172 -2.18 4.96 12.06
C ALA A 172 -1.34 4.05 11.14
N ILE A 173 -0.77 2.99 11.72
CA ILE A 173 0.09 2.02 11.06
C ILE A 173 -0.75 0.79 10.74
N HIS A 174 -1.07 0.55 9.46
CA HIS A 174 -1.82 -0.63 9.08
C HIS A 174 -0.93 -1.88 8.97
N SER A 175 -1.32 -2.97 9.63
CA SER A 175 -0.69 -4.29 9.56
C SER A 175 -1.58 -5.24 8.77
N VAL A 176 -1.28 -5.44 7.49
CA VAL A 176 -2.14 -6.24 6.60
C VAL A 176 -1.76 -7.72 6.71
N VAL A 177 -2.72 -8.55 7.10
CA VAL A 177 -2.59 -10.01 7.19
C VAL A 177 -3.40 -10.64 6.07
N PHE A 178 -2.74 -11.49 5.28
CA PHE A 178 -3.39 -12.18 4.17
C PHE A 178 -4.59 -13.03 4.65
N ALA A 179 -5.76 -12.80 4.05
CA ALA A 179 -7.03 -13.45 4.38
C ALA A 179 -7.02 -14.99 4.39
N GLY A 180 -6.04 -15.63 3.74
CA GLY A 180 -5.89 -17.09 3.75
C GLY A 180 -5.06 -17.65 4.91
N PHE A 181 -4.52 -16.81 5.80
CA PHE A 181 -3.76 -17.29 6.97
C PHE A 181 -4.66 -17.96 8.01
N SER A 182 -4.06 -18.89 8.77
CA SER A 182 -4.71 -19.54 9.90
C SER A 182 -4.96 -18.54 11.05
N PRO A 183 -5.91 -18.84 11.96
CA PRO A 183 -6.13 -18.04 13.16
C PRO A 183 -4.84 -17.84 13.99
N ASP A 184 -4.01 -18.88 14.09
CA ASP A 184 -2.73 -18.80 14.80
C ASP A 184 -1.79 -17.78 14.17
N SER A 185 -1.67 -17.79 12.83
CA SER A 185 -0.83 -16.82 12.12
C SER A 185 -1.36 -15.39 12.22
N LEU A 186 -2.67 -15.21 12.37
CA LEU A 186 -3.28 -13.91 12.62
C LEU A 186 -2.99 -13.43 14.05
N ALA A 187 -3.18 -14.30 15.05
CA ALA A 187 -2.92 -14.00 16.46
C ALA A 187 -1.47 -13.58 16.69
N ASP A 188 -0.51 -14.36 16.17
CA ASP A 188 0.93 -14.08 16.32
C ASP A 188 1.30 -12.68 15.77
N ARG A 189 0.65 -12.23 14.68
CA ARG A 189 0.88 -10.91 14.08
C ARG A 189 0.20 -9.78 14.83
N ILE A 190 -0.99 -10.03 15.38
CA ILE A 190 -1.68 -9.06 16.24
C ILE A 190 -0.83 -8.78 17.48
N GLU A 191 -0.31 -9.83 18.12
CA GLU A 191 0.55 -9.74 19.31
C GLU A 191 1.89 -9.05 19.01
N ASP A 192 2.59 -9.45 17.94
CA ASP A 192 3.91 -8.91 17.59
C ASP A 192 3.90 -7.40 17.33
N CYS A 193 2.84 -6.90 16.67
CA CYS A 193 2.70 -5.46 16.41
C CYS A 193 1.91 -4.71 17.50
N ASP A 194 1.52 -5.38 18.59
CA ASP A 194 0.71 -4.82 19.69
C ASP A 194 -0.52 -4.07 19.14
N SER A 195 -1.25 -4.70 18.22
CA SER A 195 -2.41 -4.09 17.59
C SER A 195 -3.64 -4.25 18.47
N ASP A 196 -4.34 -3.14 18.72
CA ASP A 196 -5.54 -3.12 19.55
C ASP A 196 -6.83 -2.94 18.76
N PHE A 197 -6.73 -2.92 17.42
CA PHE A 197 -7.85 -2.76 16.49
C PHE A 197 -7.73 -3.77 15.34
N LEU A 198 -8.76 -4.60 15.16
CA LEU A 198 -8.85 -5.54 14.04
C LEU A 198 -9.95 -5.11 13.07
N ILE A 199 -9.65 -5.12 11.77
CA ILE A 199 -10.64 -4.99 10.70
C ILE A 199 -10.69 -6.33 9.96
N THR A 200 -11.87 -6.93 9.88
CA THR A 200 -12.12 -8.19 9.17
C THR A 200 -13.41 -8.10 8.35
N ALA A 201 -13.77 -9.16 7.64
CA ALA A 201 -15.08 -9.33 7.01
C ALA A 201 -15.81 -10.53 7.61
N ASP A 202 -17.12 -10.64 7.34
CA ASP A 202 -17.88 -11.86 7.61
C ASP A 202 -17.23 -13.08 6.92
N GLU A 203 -17.14 -13.05 5.60
CA GLU A 203 -16.53 -14.08 4.77
C GLU A 203 -15.73 -13.48 3.61
N GLY A 204 -14.77 -14.23 3.09
CA GLY A 204 -14.12 -13.97 1.80
C GLY A 204 -14.64 -14.91 0.71
N ARG A 205 -14.63 -14.45 -0.55
CA ARG A 205 -14.83 -15.29 -1.73
C ARG A 205 -13.57 -15.31 -2.59
N ARG A 206 -13.17 -16.50 -3.05
CA ARG A 206 -12.06 -16.67 -3.99
C ARG A 206 -12.19 -17.96 -4.77
N GLY A 207 -12.28 -17.88 -6.09
CA GLY A 207 -12.46 -19.01 -6.99
C GLY A 207 -13.72 -19.82 -6.68
N GLY A 208 -14.80 -19.16 -6.25
CA GLY A 208 -16.04 -19.79 -5.76
C GLY A 208 -15.94 -20.41 -4.36
N GLY A 209 -14.75 -20.45 -3.76
CA GLY A 209 -14.54 -20.92 -2.39
C GLY A 209 -14.86 -19.85 -1.36
N ARG A 210 -15.37 -20.28 -0.20
CA ARG A 210 -15.63 -19.40 0.96
C ARG A 210 -14.49 -19.48 1.97
N VAL A 211 -14.16 -18.34 2.58
CA VAL A 211 -13.22 -18.24 3.70
C VAL A 211 -13.96 -17.62 4.89
N PRO A 212 -14.12 -18.33 6.03
CA PRO A 212 -14.88 -17.83 7.18
C PRO A 212 -14.03 -16.85 8.00
N LEU A 213 -13.86 -15.62 7.50
CA LEU A 213 -12.93 -14.63 8.05
C LEU A 213 -13.30 -14.21 9.47
N LYS A 214 -14.58 -14.00 9.78
CA LYS A 214 -15.01 -13.67 11.13
C LYS A 214 -14.75 -14.80 12.12
N GLU A 215 -15.03 -16.05 11.75
CA GLU A 215 -14.74 -17.20 12.62
C GLU A 215 -13.23 -17.36 12.87
N ASN A 216 -12.41 -17.12 11.85
CA ASN A 216 -10.96 -17.17 11.98
C ASN A 216 -10.43 -16.03 12.87
N ALA A 217 -11.00 -14.83 12.72
CA ALA A 217 -10.71 -13.69 13.58
C ALA A 217 -11.07 -13.99 15.04
N ASP A 218 -12.25 -14.54 15.31
CA ASP A 218 -12.68 -14.87 16.68
C ASP A 218 -11.73 -15.86 17.35
N LYS A 219 -11.33 -16.93 16.64
CA LYS A 219 -10.31 -17.88 17.12
C LYS A 219 -8.95 -17.23 17.39
N ALA A 220 -8.56 -16.24 16.59
CA ALA A 220 -7.33 -15.50 16.80
C ALA A 220 -7.42 -14.55 18.02
N LEU A 221 -8.58 -13.94 18.24
CA LEU A 221 -8.86 -13.03 19.36
C LEU A 221 -8.97 -13.78 20.70
N GLU A 222 -9.31 -15.07 20.70
CA GLU A 222 -9.23 -15.90 21.90
C GLU A 222 -7.77 -16.11 22.38
N ARG A 223 -6.80 -16.03 21.46
CA ARG A 223 -5.37 -16.22 21.75
C ARG A 223 -4.64 -14.90 21.98
N SER A 224 -5.00 -13.86 21.21
CA SER A 224 -4.36 -12.56 21.29
C SER A 224 -5.03 -11.66 22.34
N SER A 225 -4.24 -11.17 23.28
CA SER A 225 -4.70 -10.14 24.23
C SER A 225 -4.48 -8.75 23.64
N GLY A 226 -5.39 -7.81 23.89
CA GLY A 226 -5.16 -6.39 23.62
C GLY A 226 -6.08 -5.77 22.56
N VAL A 227 -6.71 -6.58 21.70
CA VAL A 227 -7.70 -6.06 20.74
C VAL A 227 -8.95 -5.58 21.47
N ARG A 228 -9.20 -4.26 21.41
CA ARG A 228 -10.35 -3.58 22.03
C ARG A 228 -11.55 -3.53 21.10
N THR A 229 -11.33 -3.57 19.78
CA THR A 229 -12.39 -3.45 18.79
C THR A 229 -12.10 -4.31 17.57
N CYS A 230 -13.08 -5.11 17.16
CA CYS A 230 -13.10 -5.83 15.90
C CYS A 230 -14.19 -5.24 15.01
N LEU A 231 -13.79 -4.53 13.95
CA LEU A 231 -14.69 -3.97 12.95
C LEU A 231 -14.91 -5.01 11.85
N VAL A 232 -16.16 -5.38 11.61
CA VAL A 232 -16.53 -6.40 10.62
C VAL A 232 -17.20 -5.74 9.42
N VAL A 233 -16.60 -5.90 8.24
CA VAL A 233 -17.19 -5.55 6.95
C VAL A 233 -18.19 -6.65 6.56
N LYS A 234 -19.40 -6.23 6.18
CA LYS A 234 -20.40 -7.15 5.62
C LYS A 234 -20.11 -7.35 4.12
N ASN A 235 -19.45 -8.46 3.77
CA ASN A 235 -19.08 -8.79 2.39
C ASN A 235 -20.12 -9.74 1.76
N THR A 236 -20.38 -10.90 2.36
CA THR A 236 -21.36 -11.88 1.81
C THR A 236 -22.74 -11.78 2.47
N GLY A 237 -22.80 -11.24 3.70
CA GLY A 237 -24.01 -11.09 4.48
C GLY A 237 -24.56 -12.37 5.11
N GLU A 238 -23.77 -13.45 5.16
CA GLU A 238 -24.20 -14.78 5.63
C GLU A 238 -23.99 -14.99 7.14
N SER A 239 -23.12 -14.21 7.78
CA SER A 239 -23.06 -14.15 9.23
C SER A 239 -23.80 -12.89 9.70
N ASP A 240 -24.83 -13.06 10.52
CA ASP A 240 -25.31 -11.98 11.37
C ASP A 240 -24.15 -11.60 12.31
N ALA A 241 -23.43 -10.53 11.96
CA ALA A 241 -22.28 -10.06 12.71
C ALA A 241 -22.74 -9.56 14.09
N GLY A 242 -22.76 -10.47 15.07
CA GLY A 242 -22.88 -10.20 16.50
C GLY A 242 -21.58 -9.69 17.11
#